data_AF-A0A6N8EBL1-F1
#
_entry.id   AF-A0A6N8EBL1-F1
#
_cell.length_a   1.000
_cell.length_b   1.000
_cell.length_c   1.000
_cell.angle_alpha   90.00
_cell.angle_beta   90.00
_cell.angle_gamma   90.00
#
_symmetry.space_group_name_H-M   'P 1'
#
loop_
_entity.id
_entity.type
_entity.pdbx_description
1 polymer ?
#
loop_
_entity_poly.entity_id
_entity_poly.type
_entity_poly.pdbx_seq_one_letter_code
_entity_poly.pdbx_strand_id
1 'polypeptide(L)'
;MFESMPLHTFFILPENQSKPTGFPKRMPRMQPTVRMAAPTTGSRTESASDRPRLETAVAVHCHERTPFALLRLRCVITDDDSTRPPEPSWPQVLTARLKDGIRRYDTVLWEGGECFAVILKTVDASHTASLIADRIRHRLNPPLLVEGHSVKLDVRIGQAVYPQDGREARLLIQKAECALSEPTSTVSAVVSSADVQKTAYS
;
A
#
# COMPACT_ATOMS: atom_id res chain seq x y z
N MET A 1 -40.51 51.57 -35.27
CA MET A 1 -39.59 52.72 -35.25
C MET A 1 -38.34 52.29 -34.51
N PHE A 2 -37.33 51.86 -35.28
CA PHE A 2 -35.96 51.63 -34.88
C PHE A 2 -35.21 52.94 -35.10
N GLU A 3 -34.38 53.41 -34.17
CA GLU A 3 -33.16 54.14 -34.54
C GLU A 3 -32.22 54.38 -33.36
N SER A 4 -30.93 54.35 -33.70
CA SER A 4 -29.77 54.98 -33.05
C SER A 4 -28.99 54.21 -31.95
N MET A 5 -28.00 53.43 -32.43
CA MET A 5 -26.66 53.40 -31.83
C MET A 5 -25.85 54.62 -32.31
N PRO A 6 -24.70 54.94 -31.68
CA PRO A 6 -23.45 54.54 -32.34
C PRO A 6 -22.29 54.11 -31.42
N LEU A 7 -21.33 53.48 -32.09
CA LEU A 7 -20.04 52.91 -31.70
C LEU A 7 -18.97 53.96 -31.34
N HIS A 8 -18.02 53.57 -30.47
CA HIS A 8 -16.56 53.79 -30.55
C HIS A 8 -15.95 53.43 -29.16
N THR A 9 -14.79 52.77 -28.95
CA THR A 9 -13.54 52.72 -29.70
C THR A 9 -12.68 51.54 -29.19
N PHE A 10 -12.01 50.88 -30.14
CA PHE A 10 -10.89 49.94 -29.94
C PHE A 10 -9.65 50.65 -29.41
N PHE A 11 -8.85 50.02 -28.54
CA PHE A 11 -7.40 50.25 -28.52
C PHE A 11 -6.64 48.95 -28.20
N ILE A 12 -5.68 48.63 -29.07
CA ILE A 12 -4.78 47.48 -29.03
C ILE A 12 -3.35 48.00 -28.73
N LEU A 13 -2.69 47.42 -27.71
CA LEU A 13 -1.23 47.17 -27.47
C LEU A 13 -0.18 48.32 -27.65
N PRO A 14 1.02 48.32 -26.98
CA PRO A 14 1.95 47.18 -26.94
C PRO A 14 2.79 46.91 -25.68
N GLU A 15 3.35 45.69 -25.74
CA GLU A 15 4.54 45.11 -25.12
C GLU A 15 5.60 46.08 -24.55
N ASN A 16 6.09 45.81 -23.34
CA ASN A 16 7.41 46.26 -22.93
C ASN A 16 8.15 45.20 -22.11
N GLN A 17 9.34 44.88 -22.58
CA GLN A 17 10.32 43.96 -22.01
C GLN A 17 11.07 44.58 -20.84
N SER A 18 11.27 43.82 -19.77
CA SER A 18 12.41 44.04 -18.86
C SER A 18 12.79 42.73 -18.18
N LYS A 19 13.88 42.09 -18.62
CA LYS A 19 14.72 41.25 -17.76
C LYS A 19 15.47 42.18 -16.78
N PRO A 20 15.74 41.75 -15.55
CA PRO A 20 17.12 41.34 -15.27
C PRO A 20 17.27 40.12 -14.34
N THR A 21 18.22 39.27 -14.73
CA THR A 21 19.21 38.53 -13.92
C THR A 21 18.88 38.09 -12.49
N GLY A 22 18.88 36.75 -12.28
CA GLY A 22 19.05 36.14 -10.95
C GLY A 22 18.79 34.62 -10.93
N PHE A 23 19.83 33.80 -11.14
CA PHE A 23 19.87 32.40 -10.70
C PHE A 23 20.63 32.32 -9.35
N PRO A 24 20.52 31.25 -8.52
CA PRO A 24 19.62 30.10 -8.61
C PRO A 24 18.86 29.84 -7.28
N LYS A 25 17.60 29.38 -7.33
CA LYS A 25 16.98 28.71 -6.17
C LYS A 25 16.30 27.41 -6.58
N ARG A 26 16.97 26.32 -6.17
CA ARG A 26 16.45 24.97 -5.85
C ARG A 26 15.44 24.38 -6.83
N MET A 27 15.92 23.39 -7.58
CA MET A 27 15.07 22.42 -8.27
C MET A 27 14.07 21.79 -7.28
N PRO A 28 12.76 21.76 -7.58
CA PRO A 28 11.85 20.91 -6.85
C PRO A 28 12.22 19.46 -7.17
N ARG A 29 12.39 18.63 -6.14
CA ARG A 29 12.49 17.18 -6.30
C ARG A 29 11.28 16.72 -7.11
N MET A 30 11.52 16.16 -8.30
CA MET A 30 10.52 15.38 -9.01
C MET A 30 10.15 14.22 -8.10
N GLN A 31 8.97 14.29 -7.49
CA GLN A 31 8.31 13.09 -6.99
C GLN A 31 7.95 12.27 -8.23
N PRO A 32 8.15 10.95 -8.23
CA PRO A 32 7.60 10.12 -9.30
C PRO A 32 6.07 10.19 -9.19
N THR A 33 5.44 10.97 -10.07
CA THR A 33 4.00 10.94 -10.28
C THR A 33 3.66 9.54 -10.81
N VAL A 34 3.16 8.68 -9.93
CA VAL A 34 2.58 7.39 -10.30
C VAL A 34 1.34 7.70 -11.12
N ARG A 35 1.50 7.65 -12.45
CA ARG A 35 0.41 7.79 -13.40
C ARG A 35 -0.35 6.46 -13.41
N MET A 36 -1.52 6.43 -12.77
CA MET A 36 -2.43 5.28 -12.83
C MET A 36 -2.90 5.10 -14.27
N ALA A 37 -2.46 4.02 -14.92
CA ALA A 37 -3.04 3.58 -16.18
C ALA A 37 -4.36 2.84 -15.89
N ALA A 38 -5.38 3.12 -16.69
CA ALA A 38 -6.68 2.46 -16.60
C ALA A 38 -6.57 0.97 -16.99
N PRO A 39 -7.32 0.04 -16.35
CA PRO A 39 -7.24 -1.38 -16.68
C PRO A 39 -8.05 -1.69 -17.94
N THR A 40 -7.37 -2.25 -18.95
CA THR A 40 -8.01 -2.97 -20.05
C THR A 40 -8.29 -4.41 -19.63
N THR A 41 -9.54 -4.82 -19.82
CA THR A 41 -10.08 -6.16 -19.60
C THR A 41 -9.22 -7.25 -20.25
N GLY A 42 -8.74 -8.20 -19.45
CA GLY A 42 -8.04 -9.38 -19.95
C GLY A 42 -7.51 -10.23 -18.79
N SER A 43 -7.97 -11.48 -18.73
CA SER A 43 -7.65 -12.51 -17.75
C SER A 43 -6.18 -12.57 -17.29
N ARG A 44 -6.01 -12.69 -15.96
CA ARG A 44 -4.94 -13.41 -15.24
C ARG A 44 -3.57 -13.39 -15.92
N THR A 45 -2.83 -12.32 -15.74
CA THR A 45 -1.37 -12.32 -15.90
C THR A 45 -0.73 -11.70 -14.66
N GLU A 46 0.33 -12.34 -14.18
CA GLU A 46 1.19 -11.96 -13.04
C GLU A 46 1.91 -10.59 -13.23
N SER A 47 1.40 -9.71 -14.09
CA SER A 47 2.11 -8.55 -14.66
C SER A 47 1.78 -7.20 -13.99
N ALA A 48 1.05 -7.20 -12.89
CA ALA A 48 0.85 -6.01 -12.03
C ALA A 48 1.28 -6.28 -10.58
N SER A 49 2.17 -7.27 -10.37
CA SER A 49 2.70 -7.54 -9.05
C SER A 49 3.84 -6.57 -8.73
N ASP A 50 3.68 -5.75 -7.69
CA ASP A 50 4.74 -4.91 -7.14
C ASP A 50 5.76 -5.71 -6.32
N ARG A 51 5.82 -7.04 -6.48
CA ARG A 51 6.82 -7.92 -5.87
C ARG A 51 8.28 -7.45 -6.02
N PRO A 52 8.76 -6.96 -7.18
CA PRO A 52 10.10 -6.36 -7.27
C PRO A 52 10.22 -5.09 -6.42
N ARG A 53 9.14 -4.34 -6.18
CA ARG A 53 9.13 -3.19 -5.26
C ARG A 53 9.16 -3.61 -3.80
N LEU A 54 8.50 -4.71 -3.43
CA LEU A 54 8.60 -5.26 -2.06
C LEU A 54 10.03 -5.67 -1.75
N GLU A 55 10.65 -6.48 -2.60
CA GLU A 55 12.03 -6.93 -2.39
C GLU A 55 13.00 -5.75 -2.30
N THR A 56 12.86 -4.78 -3.21
CA THR A 56 13.65 -3.54 -3.17
C THR A 56 13.42 -2.76 -1.87
N ALA A 57 12.16 -2.58 -1.45
CA ALA A 57 11.84 -1.86 -0.22
C ALA A 57 12.44 -2.56 1.00
N VAL A 58 12.28 -3.88 1.14
CA VAL A 58 12.85 -4.64 2.25
C VAL A 58 14.39 -4.59 2.21
N ALA A 59 14.99 -4.69 1.02
CA ALA A 59 16.44 -4.60 0.87
C ALA A 59 17.01 -3.24 1.32
N VAL A 60 16.31 -2.14 1.01
CA VAL A 60 16.69 -0.80 1.50
C VAL A 60 16.67 -0.75 3.03
N HIS A 61 15.64 -1.29 3.67
CA HIS A 61 15.56 -1.31 5.14
C HIS A 61 16.61 -2.24 5.77
N CYS A 62 16.89 -3.40 5.16
CA CYS A 62 18.00 -4.27 5.58
C CYS A 62 19.35 -3.55 5.48
N HIS A 63 19.54 -2.70 4.46
CA HIS A 63 20.77 -1.93 4.26
C HIS A 63 20.94 -0.84 5.31
N GLU A 64 19.86 -0.19 5.74
CA GLU A 64 19.86 0.79 6.84
C GLU A 64 20.21 0.16 8.20
N ARG A 65 20.16 -1.18 8.32
CA ARG A 65 20.46 -1.96 9.54
C ARG A 65 19.67 -1.52 10.78
N THR A 66 18.49 -0.95 10.57
CA THR A 66 17.58 -0.58 11.65
C THR A 66 16.57 -1.71 11.89
N PRO A 67 16.15 -1.97 13.14
CA PRO A 67 15.10 -2.95 13.40
C PRO A 67 13.77 -2.55 12.75
N PHE A 68 13.16 -3.49 12.04
CA PHE A 68 11.86 -3.32 11.40
C PHE A 68 11.11 -4.65 11.37
N ALA A 69 9.79 -4.57 11.26
CA ALA A 69 8.95 -5.73 11.03
C ALA A 69 8.31 -5.68 9.64
N LEU A 70 8.32 -6.80 8.94
CA LEU A 70 7.57 -7.03 7.72
C LEU A 70 6.29 -7.78 8.06
N LEU A 71 5.14 -7.17 7.78
CA LEU A 71 3.85 -7.82 7.81
C LEU A 71 3.43 -8.11 6.37
N ARG A 72 3.00 -9.34 6.10
CA ARG A 72 2.33 -9.72 4.85
C ARG A 72 0.88 -10.03 5.15
N LEU A 73 -0.01 -9.46 4.34
CA LEU A 73 -1.45 -9.60 4.50
C LEU A 73 -2.02 -10.29 3.25
N ARG A 74 -2.83 -11.33 3.47
CA ARG A 74 -3.69 -11.93 2.45
C ARG A 74 -5.14 -11.60 2.79
N CYS A 75 -5.82 -10.92 1.87
CA CYS A 75 -7.16 -10.37 2.06
C CYS A 75 -8.14 -11.03 1.08
N VAL A 76 -9.02 -11.89 1.59
CA VAL A 76 -10.00 -12.63 0.79
C VAL A 76 -11.37 -11.98 0.97
N ILE A 77 -12.07 -11.70 -0.13
CA ILE A 77 -13.46 -11.25 -0.08
C ILE A 77 -14.33 -12.43 0.35
N THR A 78 -15.13 -12.24 1.41
CA THR A 78 -16.01 -13.29 1.96
C THR A 78 -17.46 -13.16 1.51
N ASP A 79 -17.83 -12.04 0.89
CA ASP A 79 -19.16 -11.88 0.33
C ASP A 79 -19.33 -12.68 -0.96
N ASP A 80 -20.59 -12.93 -1.33
CA ASP A 80 -20.95 -13.66 -2.54
C ASP A 80 -20.43 -12.93 -3.80
N ASP A 81 -20.07 -13.69 -4.85
CA ASP A 81 -19.47 -13.15 -6.08
C ASP A 81 -20.35 -12.09 -6.75
N SER A 82 -21.67 -12.17 -6.57
CA SER A 82 -22.65 -11.18 -7.04
C SER A 82 -22.52 -9.79 -6.39
N THR A 83 -21.80 -9.68 -5.27
CA THR A 83 -21.54 -8.43 -4.54
C THR A 83 -20.09 -7.95 -4.66
N ARG A 84 -19.27 -8.66 -5.45
CA ARG A 84 -17.87 -8.30 -5.63
C ARG A 84 -17.78 -6.99 -6.39
N PRO A 85 -17.11 -5.96 -5.83
CA PRO A 85 -16.96 -4.69 -6.52
C PRO A 85 -16.05 -4.86 -7.75
N PRO A 86 -16.20 -4.02 -8.78
CA PRO A 86 -15.32 -4.07 -9.94
C PRO A 86 -13.86 -3.86 -9.53
N GLU A 87 -12.95 -4.73 -9.97
CA GLU A 87 -11.52 -4.53 -9.72
C GLU A 87 -10.98 -3.35 -10.57
N PRO A 88 -10.05 -2.52 -10.07
CA PRO A 88 -9.38 -2.53 -8.76
C PRO A 88 -9.89 -1.41 -7.82
N SER A 89 -11.15 -1.44 -7.40
CA SER A 89 -11.72 -0.42 -6.49
C SER A 89 -11.39 -0.69 -5.00
N TRP A 90 -11.63 -1.93 -4.52
CA TRP A 90 -11.42 -2.28 -3.11
C TRP A 90 -9.95 -2.22 -2.61
N PRO A 91 -8.90 -2.53 -3.41
CA PRO A 91 -7.51 -2.44 -2.93
C PRO A 91 -7.11 -1.00 -2.58
N GLN A 92 -7.67 -0.01 -3.28
CA GLN A 92 -7.40 1.40 -3.03
C GLN A 92 -8.03 1.85 -1.71
N VAL A 93 -9.29 1.47 -1.47
CA VAL A 93 -10.00 1.73 -0.21
C VAL A 93 -9.31 1.04 0.96
N LEU A 94 -8.89 -0.22 0.78
CA LEU A 94 -8.14 -0.95 1.80
C LEU A 94 -6.78 -0.28 2.10
N THR A 95 -6.05 0.12 1.06
CA THR A 95 -4.76 0.83 1.23
C THR A 95 -4.93 2.12 2.03
N ALA A 96 -5.99 2.90 1.76
CA ALA A 96 -6.29 4.11 2.53
C ALA A 96 -6.56 3.78 4.01
N ARG A 97 -7.40 2.78 4.27
CA ARG A 97 -7.72 2.34 5.64
C ARG A 97 -6.51 1.79 6.40
N LEU A 98 -5.61 1.09 5.69
CA LEU A 98 -4.33 0.64 6.24
C LEU A 98 -3.43 1.82 6.61
N LYS A 99 -3.31 2.81 5.73
CA LYS A 99 -2.50 4.01 5.97
C LYS A 99 -2.98 4.82 7.18
N ASP A 100 -4.30 4.90 7.39
CA ASP A 100 -4.88 5.55 8.59
C ASP A 100 -4.63 4.76 9.88
N GLY A 101 -4.33 3.46 9.78
CA GLY A 101 -4.06 2.58 10.92
C GLY A 101 -2.61 2.52 11.37
N ILE A 102 -1.67 3.01 10.56
CA ILE A 102 -0.22 2.90 10.79
C ILE A 102 0.44 4.27 10.92
N ARG A 103 1.73 4.30 11.26
CA ARG A 103 2.46 5.56 11.42
C ARG A 103 2.87 6.11 10.05
N ARG A 104 3.09 7.43 9.98
CA ARG A 104 3.52 8.13 8.77
C ARG A 104 4.80 7.58 8.12
N TYR A 105 5.68 6.98 8.92
CA TYR A 105 6.96 6.44 8.45
C TYR A 105 6.88 4.97 8.03
N ASP A 106 5.77 4.30 8.35
CA ASP A 106 5.51 2.94 7.92
C ASP A 106 5.11 2.94 6.43
N THR A 107 5.36 1.83 5.75
CA THR A 107 5.11 1.71 4.31
C THR A 107 4.06 0.65 4.04
N VAL A 108 3.06 0.96 3.21
CA VAL A 108 2.10 -0.02 2.66
C VAL A 108 2.37 -0.22 1.18
N LEU A 109 2.46 -1.48 0.76
CA LEU A 109 2.55 -1.88 -0.64
C LEU A 109 1.42 -2.85 -0.96
N TRP A 110 0.73 -2.63 -2.07
CA TRP A 110 -0.17 -3.63 -2.65
C TRP A 110 0.64 -4.45 -3.66
N GLU A 111 0.68 -5.76 -3.48
CA GLU A 111 1.50 -6.66 -4.30
C GLU A 111 0.73 -7.25 -5.49
N GLY A 112 -0.52 -6.84 -5.68
CA GLY A 112 -1.42 -7.39 -6.67
C GLY A 112 -2.34 -8.47 -6.10
N GLY A 113 -3.51 -8.62 -6.73
CA GLY A 113 -4.56 -9.54 -6.27
C GLY A 113 -4.98 -9.24 -4.83
N GLU A 114 -4.95 -10.27 -4.00
CA GLU A 114 -5.34 -10.26 -2.58
C GLU A 114 -4.19 -9.92 -1.60
N CYS A 115 -2.98 -9.66 -2.10
CA CYS A 115 -1.77 -9.60 -1.28
C CYS A 115 -1.30 -8.17 -1.01
N PHE A 116 -0.95 -7.88 0.24
CA PHE A 116 -0.36 -6.62 0.68
C PHE A 116 0.85 -6.86 1.57
N ALA A 117 1.76 -5.88 1.61
CA ALA A 117 2.86 -5.84 2.54
C ALA A 117 2.85 -4.52 3.32
N VAL A 118 3.18 -4.59 4.60
CA VAL A 118 3.38 -3.44 5.48
C VAL A 118 4.75 -3.55 6.13
N ILE A 119 5.57 -2.51 5.97
CA ILE A 119 6.88 -2.39 6.62
C ILE A 119 6.73 -1.43 7.80
N LEU A 120 6.87 -1.96 9.01
CA LEU A 120 6.81 -1.22 10.26
C LEU A 120 8.23 -0.84 10.68
N LYS A 121 8.53 0.46 10.68
CA LYS A 121 9.86 0.95 11.07
C LYS A 121 9.99 1.02 12.58
N THR A 122 11.23 0.94 13.10
CA THR A 122 11.54 1.13 14.54
C THR A 122 10.77 0.15 15.43
N VAL A 123 10.72 -1.11 14.99
CA VAL A 123 10.10 -2.20 15.76
C VAL A 123 11.19 -3.18 16.13
N ASP A 124 11.57 -3.15 17.40
CA ASP A 124 12.72 -3.91 17.91
C ASP A 124 12.33 -5.31 18.42
N ALA A 125 11.03 -5.56 18.58
CA ALA A 125 10.50 -6.79 19.17
C ALA A 125 9.29 -7.35 18.41
N SER A 126 9.28 -8.66 18.21
CA SER A 126 8.15 -9.42 17.65
C SER A 126 6.83 -9.16 18.39
N HIS A 127 6.86 -8.96 19.70
CA HIS A 127 5.67 -8.62 20.47
C HIS A 127 5.02 -7.31 19.99
N THR A 128 5.82 -6.27 19.76
CA THR A 128 5.33 -4.98 19.25
C THR A 128 4.78 -5.09 17.83
N ALA A 129 5.45 -5.87 16.97
CA ALA A 129 4.95 -6.17 15.62
C ALA A 129 3.57 -6.86 15.68
N SER A 130 3.44 -7.84 16.57
CA SER A 130 2.19 -8.60 16.78
C SER A 130 1.05 -7.69 17.25
N LEU A 131 1.30 -6.79 18.19
CA LEU A 131 0.31 -5.82 18.66
C LEU A 131 -0.17 -4.88 17.54
N ILE A 132 0.74 -4.45 16.66
CA ILE A 132 0.38 -3.62 15.51
C ILE A 132 -0.39 -4.44 14.47
N ALA A 133 0.03 -5.67 14.20
CA ALA A 133 -0.69 -6.60 13.32
C ALA A 133 -2.12 -6.86 13.80
N ASP A 134 -2.32 -7.10 15.11
CA ASP A 134 -3.65 -7.30 15.67
C ASP A 134 -4.50 -6.03 15.58
N ARG A 135 -3.91 -4.85 15.80
CA ARG A 135 -4.59 -3.58 15.61
C ARG A 135 -5.03 -3.38 14.15
N ILE A 136 -4.16 -3.72 13.20
CA ILE A 136 -4.49 -3.68 11.77
C ILE A 136 -5.66 -4.63 11.50
N ARG A 137 -5.59 -5.88 11.97
CA ARG A 137 -6.67 -6.87 11.83
C ARG A 137 -7.99 -6.35 12.36
N HIS A 138 -8.03 -5.82 13.58
CA HIS A 138 -9.24 -5.23 14.18
C HIS A 138 -9.78 -4.06 13.35
N ARG A 139 -8.88 -3.23 12.81
CA ARG A 139 -9.30 -2.13 11.93
C ARG A 139 -9.85 -2.60 10.60
N LEU A 140 -9.43 -3.76 10.09
CA LEU A 140 -9.92 -4.31 8.82
C LEU A 140 -11.18 -5.17 8.97
N ASN A 141 -11.54 -5.54 10.20
CA ASN A 141 -12.71 -6.39 10.48
C ASN A 141 -14.07 -5.77 10.06
N PRO A 142 -14.36 -4.47 10.31
CA PRO A 142 -15.59 -3.89 9.78
C PRO A 142 -15.56 -3.83 8.23
N PRO A 143 -16.70 -4.06 7.54
CA PRO A 143 -16.75 -4.02 6.08
C PRO A 143 -16.20 -2.72 5.46
N LEU A 144 -15.67 -2.81 4.25
CA LEU A 144 -15.27 -1.67 3.43
C LEU A 144 -16.46 -1.18 2.61
N LEU A 145 -16.67 0.13 2.56
CA LEU A 145 -17.62 0.72 1.62
C LEU A 145 -16.88 1.07 0.32
N VAL A 146 -17.20 0.37 -0.76
CA VAL A 146 -16.56 0.51 -2.08
C VAL A 146 -17.63 0.79 -3.11
N GLU A 147 -17.69 2.01 -3.63
CA GLU A 147 -18.68 2.42 -4.65
C GLU A 147 -20.14 2.08 -4.26
N GLY A 148 -20.47 2.25 -2.97
CA GLY A 148 -21.81 1.93 -2.43
C GLY A 148 -22.02 0.46 -2.07
N HIS A 149 -21.07 -0.43 -2.34
CA HIS A 149 -21.10 -1.84 -1.96
C HIS A 149 -20.37 -2.04 -0.63
N SER A 150 -20.98 -2.85 0.25
CA SER A 150 -20.33 -3.28 1.49
C SER A 150 -19.53 -4.55 1.22
N VAL A 151 -18.22 -4.51 1.46
CA VAL A 151 -17.28 -5.59 1.17
C VAL A 151 -16.61 -6.06 2.45
N LYS A 152 -16.88 -7.29 2.85
CA LYS A 152 -16.30 -7.95 4.01
C LYS A 152 -15.07 -8.76 3.58
N LEU A 153 -13.96 -8.48 4.25
CA LEU A 153 -12.68 -9.14 4.02
C LEU A 153 -12.35 -10.09 5.19
N ASP A 154 -11.90 -11.29 4.87
CA ASP A 154 -11.09 -12.10 5.78
C ASP A 154 -9.62 -11.72 5.57
N VAL A 155 -8.91 -11.41 6.66
CA VAL A 155 -7.53 -10.96 6.60
C VAL A 155 -6.65 -11.88 7.41
N ARG A 156 -5.65 -12.45 6.75
CA ARG A 156 -4.57 -13.22 7.39
C ARG A 156 -3.29 -12.41 7.38
N ILE A 157 -2.56 -12.40 8.49
CA ILE A 157 -1.34 -11.62 8.63
C ILE A 157 -0.19 -12.54 9.06
N GLY A 158 0.83 -12.65 8.21
CA GLY A 158 2.10 -13.28 8.53
C GLY A 158 3.14 -12.20 8.86
N GLN A 159 3.99 -12.45 9.85
CA GLN A 159 5.04 -11.48 10.22
C GLN A 159 6.44 -12.09 10.27
N ALA A 160 7.43 -11.26 9.96
CA ALA A 160 8.85 -11.52 10.15
C ALA A 160 9.56 -10.24 10.64
N VAL A 161 10.52 -10.37 11.56
CA VAL A 161 11.18 -9.23 12.20
C VAL A 161 12.68 -9.23 11.90
N TYR A 162 13.18 -8.12 11.35
CA TYR A 162 14.62 -7.90 11.19
C TYR A 162 15.23 -7.39 12.50
N PRO A 163 16.40 -7.88 12.92
CA PRO A 163 17.24 -8.91 12.28
C PRO A 163 16.97 -10.34 12.78
N GLN A 164 15.99 -10.55 13.67
CA GLN A 164 15.75 -11.80 14.38
C GLN A 164 15.38 -12.96 13.45
N ASP A 165 14.54 -12.68 12.45
CA ASP A 165 14.07 -13.66 11.49
C ASP A 165 14.99 -13.82 10.29
N GLY A 166 15.93 -12.90 10.09
CA GLY A 166 16.84 -12.93 8.97
C GLY A 166 17.43 -11.56 8.70
N ARG A 167 18.56 -11.55 7.99
CA ARG A 167 19.24 -10.31 7.57
C ARG A 167 19.13 -10.04 6.08
N GLU A 168 18.50 -10.95 5.34
CA GLU A 168 18.32 -10.88 3.91
C GLU A 168 16.85 -10.67 3.57
N ALA A 169 16.56 -9.80 2.61
CA ALA A 169 15.20 -9.45 2.21
C ALA A 169 14.39 -10.70 1.81
N ARG A 170 14.99 -11.58 1.00
CA ARG A 170 14.35 -12.80 0.53
C ARG A 170 13.94 -13.74 1.67
N LEU A 171 14.78 -13.87 2.69
CA LEU A 171 14.50 -14.71 3.85
C LEU A 171 13.35 -14.16 4.70
N LEU A 172 13.31 -12.84 4.92
CA LEU A 172 12.22 -12.19 5.64
C LEU A 172 10.88 -12.34 4.91
N ILE A 173 10.88 -12.12 3.60
CA ILE A 173 9.68 -12.28 2.76
C ILE A 173 9.20 -13.73 2.81
N GLN A 174 10.12 -14.69 2.67
CA GLN A 174 9.79 -16.11 2.73
C GLN A 174 9.20 -16.50 4.10
N LYS A 175 9.78 -16.04 5.21
CA LYS A 175 9.27 -16.33 6.54
C LYS A 175 7.87 -15.75 6.79
N ALA A 176 7.64 -14.51 6.37
CA ALA A 176 6.32 -13.91 6.47
C ALA A 176 5.28 -14.64 5.61
N GLU A 177 5.67 -15.17 4.43
CA GLU A 177 4.81 -16.01 3.60
C GLU A 177 4.53 -17.38 4.23
N CYS A 178 5.54 -18.03 4.80
CA CYS A 178 5.36 -19.31 5.49
C CYS A 178 4.34 -19.17 6.64
N ALA A 179 4.39 -18.07 7.39
CA ALA A 179 3.41 -17.77 8.43
C ALA A 179 1.97 -17.61 7.90
N LEU A 180 1.79 -17.20 6.63
CA LEU A 180 0.47 -17.18 5.98
C LEU A 180 0.00 -18.54 5.46
N SER A 181 0.94 -19.45 5.18
CA SER A 181 0.68 -20.76 4.57
C SER A 181 0.27 -21.83 5.57
N GLU A 182 0.46 -21.61 6.88
CA GLU A 182 -0.01 -22.56 7.88
C GLU A 182 -1.55 -22.58 7.92
N PRO A 183 -2.17 -23.77 7.84
CA PRO A 183 -3.61 -23.92 7.98
C PRO A 183 -3.97 -23.77 9.46
N THR A 184 -3.90 -22.55 9.99
CA THR A 184 -4.60 -22.24 11.23
C THR A 184 -6.08 -22.36 10.94
N SER A 185 -6.76 -23.27 11.62
CA SER A 185 -8.19 -23.57 11.45
C SER A 185 -9.11 -22.40 11.83
N THR A 186 -8.53 -21.22 12.12
CA THR A 186 -9.21 -20.00 12.50
C THR A 186 -8.99 -18.93 11.43
N VAL A 187 -10.05 -18.69 10.67
CA VAL A 187 -10.25 -17.54 9.77
C VAL A 187 -9.94 -16.26 10.57
N SER A 188 -9.11 -15.35 10.04
CA SER A 188 -8.56 -14.14 10.73
C SER A 188 -7.57 -14.36 11.89
N ALA A 189 -6.33 -14.79 11.58
CA ALA A 189 -5.23 -14.93 12.55
C ALA A 189 -3.99 -14.07 12.19
N VAL A 190 -3.28 -13.61 13.24
CA VAL A 190 -1.90 -13.10 13.16
C VAL A 190 -0.97 -14.26 13.49
N VAL A 191 -0.05 -14.59 12.59
CA VAL A 191 0.89 -15.71 12.75
C VAL A 191 2.31 -15.18 12.66
N SER A 192 3.14 -15.46 13.67
CA SER A 192 4.56 -15.15 13.63
C SER A 192 5.37 -16.30 13.07
N SER A 193 6.42 -15.98 12.31
CA SER A 193 7.47 -16.96 11.95
C SER A 193 8.05 -17.72 13.16
N ALA A 194 8.12 -17.08 14.33
CA ALA A 194 8.60 -17.69 15.58
C ALA A 194 7.67 -18.80 16.10
N ASP A 195 6.36 -18.71 15.83
CA ASP A 195 5.37 -19.70 16.26
C ASP A 195 5.36 -20.93 15.33
N VAL A 196 5.55 -20.71 14.01
CA VAL A 196 5.66 -21.75 12.96
C VAL A 196 6.77 -22.76 13.27
N GLN A 197 7.92 -22.30 13.77
CA GLN A 197 9.08 -23.17 14.05
C GLN A 197 8.86 -24.10 15.26
N LYS A 198 7.87 -23.82 16.11
CA LYS A 198 7.61 -24.61 17.33
C LYS A 198 6.69 -25.82 17.05
N THR A 199 5.84 -25.72 16.03
CA THR A 199 4.87 -26.77 15.66
C THR A 199 5.51 -27.89 14.82
N ALA A 200 6.60 -27.62 14.12
CA ALA A 200 7.27 -28.61 13.25
C ALA A 200 8.08 -29.69 14.00
N TYR A 201 8.15 -29.64 15.34
CA TYR A 201 8.92 -30.59 16.18
C TYR A 201 8.13 -31.16 17.37
N SER A 202 6.80 -31.05 17.38
CA SER A 202 5.94 -31.69 18.41
C SER A 202 5.17 -32.87 17.86
#